data_AF-A0A1Z4II69-F1
#
_entry.id   AF-A0A1Z4II69-F1
#
_cell.length_a   1.000
_cell.length_b   1.000
_cell.length_c   1.000
_cell.angle_alpha   90.00
_cell.angle_beta   90.00
_cell.angle_gamma   90.00
#
_symmetry.space_group_name_H-M   'P 1'
#
loop_
_entity.id
_entity.type
_entity.pdbx_description
1 polymer ?
#
loop_
_entity_poly.entity_id
_entity_poly.type
_entity_poly.pdbx_seq_one_letter_code
_entity_poly.pdbx_strand_id
1 'polypeptide(L)'
;MKIPTLRFFLRKIEPSMITGKEKLIVEEAIKKKSQVKDSILDIKKEIITIYTPDQNIGLLSELINFTSADKLKEAQAVLKRSISYSPMLRFILIDEHQRIFITQRYCFLGRIDDWINIGDSNNLQALVKKYVKHLGQESFFELH
;
A
#
# COMPACT_ATOMS: atom_id res chain seq x y z
N MET A 1 32.60 -21.37 25.03
CA MET A 1 31.37 -20.54 24.93
C MET A 1 31.55 -19.60 23.74
N LYS A 2 30.92 -19.87 22.58
CA LYS A 2 31.01 -19.02 21.38
C LYS A 2 29.82 -18.06 21.37
N ILE A 3 30.10 -16.76 21.43
CA ILE A 3 29.08 -15.71 21.27
C ILE A 3 28.89 -15.54 19.76
N PRO A 4 27.68 -15.66 19.19
CA PRO A 4 27.45 -15.46 17.77
C PRO A 4 27.50 -13.95 17.47
N THR A 5 28.38 -13.56 16.56
CA THR A 5 28.49 -12.19 16.05
C THR A 5 27.25 -11.84 15.22
N LEU A 6 26.44 -10.91 15.73
CA LEU A 6 25.26 -10.39 15.05
C LEU A 6 25.72 -9.51 13.87
N ARG A 7 25.52 -9.99 12.64
CA ARG A 7 25.78 -9.22 11.41
C ARG A 7 24.64 -8.23 11.19
N PHE A 8 24.79 -7.01 11.67
CA PHE A 8 23.89 -5.91 11.31
C PHE A 8 24.19 -5.48 9.87
N PHE A 9 23.27 -5.75 8.95
CA PHE A 9 23.26 -5.06 7.66
C PHE A 9 22.78 -3.62 7.91
N LEU A 10 23.72 -2.68 7.98
CA LEU A 10 23.41 -1.25 7.92
C LEU A 10 22.78 -0.99 6.54
N ARG A 11 21.44 -0.92 6.47
CA ARG A 11 20.77 -0.45 5.26
C ARG A 11 21.14 1.02 5.06
N LYS A 12 21.68 1.33 3.88
CA LYS A 12 21.85 2.71 3.43
C LYS A 12 20.50 3.41 3.52
N ILE A 13 20.38 4.43 4.36
CA ILE A 13 19.19 5.29 4.41
C ILE A 13 19.27 6.13 3.14
N GLU A 14 18.57 5.71 2.08
CA GLU A 14 18.40 6.55 0.90
C GLU A 14 17.55 7.76 1.31
N PRO A 15 17.99 9.00 1.07
CA PRO A 15 17.18 10.18 1.36
C PRO A 15 15.90 10.13 0.53
N SER A 16 14.75 10.08 1.22
CA SER A 16 13.42 10.12 0.62
C SER A 16 13.06 11.56 0.28
N MET A 17 12.61 11.79 -0.95
CA MET A 17 12.07 13.08 -1.43
C MET A 17 10.62 13.31 -0.95
N ILE A 18 10.00 12.25 -0.44
CA ILE A 18 8.69 12.26 0.17
C ILE A 18 8.81 12.59 1.65
N THR A 19 7.98 13.54 2.08
CA THR A 19 7.91 14.02 3.46
C THR A 19 7.02 13.13 4.33
N GLY A 20 7.23 13.17 5.65
CA GLY A 20 6.34 12.46 6.59
C GLY A 20 4.87 12.94 6.53
N LYS A 21 4.64 14.21 6.18
CA LYS A 21 3.28 14.75 5.98
C LYS A 21 2.57 14.08 4.81
N GLU A 22 3.28 13.87 3.71
CA GLU A 22 2.74 13.23 2.51
C GLU A 22 2.40 11.76 2.77
N LYS A 23 3.25 11.06 3.51
CA LYS A 23 2.92 9.71 4.02
C LYS A 23 1.58 9.71 4.77
N LEU A 24 1.43 10.61 5.74
CA LEU A 24 0.21 10.71 6.55
C LEU A 24 -1.03 11.00 5.71
N ILE A 25 -0.93 11.86 4.70
CA ILE A 25 -2.03 12.17 3.76
C ILE A 25 -2.54 10.89 3.09
N VAL A 26 -1.63 10.01 2.64
CA VAL A 26 -2.00 8.74 2.01
C VAL A 26 -2.61 7.77 3.03
N GLU A 27 -1.99 7.59 4.20
CA GLU A 27 -2.51 6.70 5.26
C GLU A 27 -3.92 7.08 5.69
N GLU A 28 -4.16 8.37 5.94
CA GLU A 28 -5.47 8.87 6.34
C GLU A 28 -6.53 8.65 5.25
N ALA A 29 -6.15 8.85 3.99
CA ALA A 29 -7.08 8.67 2.88
C ALA A 29 -7.44 7.20 2.67
N ILE A 30 -6.49 6.27 2.79
CA ILE A 30 -6.77 4.83 2.74
C ILE A 30 -7.77 4.49 3.85
N LYS A 31 -7.48 4.90 5.08
CA LYS A 31 -8.35 4.64 6.23
C LYS A 31 -9.76 5.19 6.03
N LYS A 32 -9.90 6.41 5.50
CA LYS A 32 -11.19 7.10 5.36
C LYS A 32 -12.00 6.68 4.12
N LYS A 33 -11.34 6.36 2.99
CA LYS A 33 -12.01 6.29 1.68
C LYS A 33 -11.93 4.95 0.95
N SER A 34 -10.95 4.11 1.27
CA SER A 34 -10.80 2.82 0.59
C SER A 34 -11.57 1.70 1.30
N GLN A 35 -11.91 0.64 0.56
CA GLN A 35 -12.48 -0.59 1.13
C GLN A 35 -11.42 -1.45 1.84
N VAL A 36 -10.14 -1.23 1.51
CA VAL A 36 -9.01 -1.98 2.04
C VAL A 36 -8.38 -1.25 3.23
N LYS A 37 -8.57 -1.79 4.45
CA LYS A 37 -8.04 -1.15 5.67
C LYS A 37 -6.62 -1.59 6.02
N ASP A 38 -6.27 -2.84 5.76
CA ASP A 38 -4.96 -3.41 6.08
C ASP A 38 -3.95 -3.19 4.93
N SER A 39 -3.74 -1.95 4.50
CA SER A 39 -2.77 -1.63 3.42
C SER A 39 -1.36 -1.36 3.97
N ILE A 40 -0.34 -1.65 3.17
CA ILE A 40 1.07 -1.32 3.47
C ILE A 40 1.52 -0.18 2.56
N LEU A 41 2.18 0.83 3.13
CA LEU A 41 2.85 1.87 2.37
C LEU A 41 4.36 1.63 2.34
N ASP A 42 4.92 1.62 1.13
CA ASP A 42 6.36 1.68 0.90
C ASP A 42 6.72 3.04 0.31
N ILE A 43 7.76 3.66 0.84
CA ILE A 43 8.28 4.93 0.33
C ILE A 43 9.73 4.72 -0.06
N LYS A 44 10.00 4.92 -1.34
CA LYS A 44 11.33 4.78 -1.92
C LYS A 44 11.60 5.96 -2.83
N LYS A 45 12.58 6.78 -2.44
CA LYS A 45 12.99 8.01 -3.15
C LYS A 45 11.81 8.97 -3.38
N GLU A 46 11.31 9.11 -4.61
CA GLU A 46 10.20 9.96 -5.03
C GLU A 46 8.85 9.23 -5.12
N ILE A 47 8.80 7.94 -4.77
CA ILE A 47 7.64 7.07 -5.00
C ILE A 47 6.98 6.67 -3.68
N ILE A 48 5.66 6.82 -3.60
CA ILE A 48 4.80 6.24 -2.58
C ILE A 48 4.03 5.09 -3.22
N THR A 49 4.27 3.85 -2.78
CA THR A 49 3.57 2.65 -3.28
C THR A 49 2.61 2.13 -2.23
N ILE A 50 1.36 1.88 -2.64
CA ILE A 50 0.30 1.28 -1.83
C ILE A 50 0.18 -0.19 -2.21
N TYR A 51 0.37 -1.06 -1.22
CA TYR A 51 0.13 -2.49 -1.30
C TYR A 51 -1.16 -2.84 -0.58
N THR A 52 -1.96 -3.70 -1.19
CA THR A 52 -3.19 -4.23 -0.59
C THR A 52 -3.06 -5.74 -0.41
N PRO A 53 -3.73 -6.33 0.61
CA PRO A 53 -3.80 -7.77 0.78
C PRO A 53 -4.53 -8.39 -0.42
N ASP A 54 -3.99 -9.49 -0.94
CA ASP A 54 -4.61 -10.23 -2.05
C ASP A 54 -5.84 -11.01 -1.58
N GLN A 55 -5.87 -11.40 -0.30
CA GLN A 55 -6.99 -12.10 0.30
C GLN A 55 -7.92 -11.14 1.06
N ASN A 56 -9.22 -11.40 0.98
CA ASN A 56 -10.21 -10.67 1.77
C ASN A 56 -10.24 -11.20 3.22
N ILE A 57 -9.48 -10.56 4.09
CA ILE A 57 -9.34 -10.92 5.52
C ILE A 57 -10.70 -10.86 6.24
N GLY A 58 -11.56 -9.91 5.88
CA GLY A 58 -12.89 -9.75 6.49
C GLY A 58 -13.76 -10.98 6.24
N LEU A 59 -13.87 -11.40 4.98
CA LEU A 59 -14.61 -12.61 4.60
C LEU A 59 -13.97 -13.88 5.21
N LEU A 60 -12.64 -13.96 5.23
CA LEU A 60 -11.95 -15.08 5.88
C LEU A 60 -12.23 -15.13 7.38
N SER A 61 -12.37 -13.99 8.05
CA SER A 61 -12.70 -13.95 9.48
C SER A 61 -14.15 -14.30 9.78
N GLU A 62 -15.08 -13.99 8.87
CA GLU A 62 -16.50 -14.34 8.98
C GLU A 62 -16.77 -15.82 8.71
N LEU A 63 -15.97 -16.45 7.84
CA LEU A 63 -16.06 -17.89 7.53
C LEU A 63 -15.61 -18.78 8.69
N ILE A 64 -14.93 -18.24 9.69
CA ILE A 64 -14.45 -19.05 10.82
C ILE A 64 -15.41 -18.95 11.98
N ASN A 65 -16.13 -20.06 12.23
CA ASN A 65 -17.04 -20.23 13.37
C ASN A 65 -16.25 -20.32 14.69
N PHE A 66 -15.79 -19.18 15.21
CA PHE A 66 -15.18 -19.11 16.54
C PHE A 66 -16.21 -18.81 17.62
N THR A 67 -16.25 -19.67 18.63
CA THR A 67 -17.11 -19.53 19.80
C THR A 67 -16.51 -18.64 20.88
N SER A 68 -15.27 -18.16 20.73
CA SER A 68 -14.61 -17.28 21.70
C SER A 68 -13.73 -16.21 21.05
N ALA A 69 -13.65 -15.04 21.70
CA ALA A 69 -12.91 -13.87 21.22
C ALA A 69 -11.38 -14.11 21.16
N ASP A 70 -10.84 -14.94 22.04
CA ASP A 70 -9.40 -15.26 22.04
C ASP A 70 -9.00 -16.15 20.87
N LYS A 71 -9.83 -17.13 20.52
CA LYS A 71 -9.61 -17.96 19.32
C LYS A 71 -9.75 -17.14 18.03
N LEU A 72 -10.66 -16.17 18.01
CA LEU A 72 -10.79 -15.22 16.90
C LEU A 72 -9.50 -14.39 16.73
N LYS A 73 -8.92 -13.89 17.83
CA LYS A 73 -7.66 -13.12 17.79
C LYS A 73 -6.48 -13.97 17.33
N GLU A 74 -6.34 -15.19 17.85
CA GLU A 74 -5.27 -16.11 17.42
C GLU A 74 -5.39 -16.47 15.95
N ALA A 75 -6.59 -16.79 15.48
CA ALA A 75 -6.83 -17.09 14.08
C ALA A 75 -6.60 -15.89 13.16
N GLN A 76 -7.03 -14.70 13.56
CA GLN A 76 -6.69 -13.47 12.84
C GLN A 76 -5.17 -13.27 12.76
N ALA A 77 -4.42 -13.57 13.83
CA ALA A 77 -2.97 -13.46 13.83
C ALA A 77 -2.29 -14.48 12.90
N VAL A 78 -2.81 -15.72 12.84
CA VAL A 78 -2.34 -16.76 11.91
C VAL A 78 -2.69 -16.42 10.46
N LEU A 79 -3.92 -15.96 10.21
CA LEU A 79 -4.35 -15.48 8.90
C LEU A 79 -3.43 -14.35 8.44
N LYS A 80 -3.19 -13.33 9.27
CA LYS A 80 -2.29 -12.20 8.95
C LYS A 80 -0.89 -12.62 8.54
N ARG A 81 -0.36 -13.73 9.06
CA ARG A 81 0.96 -14.27 8.66
C ARG A 81 0.95 -14.94 7.29
N SER A 82 -0.22 -15.31 6.78
CA SER A 82 -0.40 -15.99 5.50
C SER A 82 -0.83 -15.04 4.39
N ILE A 83 -0.91 -13.74 4.69
CA ILE A 83 -1.37 -12.74 3.72
C ILE A 83 -0.25 -12.31 2.80
N SER A 84 -0.48 -12.47 1.50
CA SER A 84 0.33 -11.84 0.47
C SER A 84 -0.21 -10.46 0.13
N TYR A 85 0.72 -9.59 -0.27
CA TYR A 85 0.45 -8.19 -0.57
C TYR A 85 0.91 -7.89 -1.99
N SER A 86 0.00 -7.39 -2.82
CA SER A 86 0.33 -6.93 -4.17
C SER A 86 0.37 -5.41 -4.25
N PRO A 87 1.28 -4.84 -5.04
CA PRO A 87 1.25 -3.42 -5.36
C PRO A 87 -0.02 -3.11 -6.15
N MET A 88 -0.72 -2.04 -5.77
CA MET A 88 -1.93 -1.59 -6.46
C MET A 88 -1.72 -0.24 -7.11
N LEU A 89 -1.34 0.75 -6.30
CA LEU A 89 -1.34 2.15 -6.71
C LEU A 89 -0.05 2.81 -6.25
N ARG A 90 0.53 3.68 -7.07
CA ARG A 90 1.65 4.51 -6.65
C ARG A 90 1.51 5.96 -7.07
N PHE A 91 2.04 6.84 -6.25
CA PHE A 91 2.20 8.26 -6.53
C PHE A 91 3.69 8.55 -6.70
N ILE A 92 4.05 9.24 -7.78
CA ILE A 92 5.44 9.56 -8.12
C ILE A 92 5.57 11.07 -8.17
N LEU A 93 6.44 11.63 -7.34
CA LEU A 93 6.79 13.05 -7.40
C LEU A 93 7.63 13.29 -8.67
N ILE A 94 7.12 14.15 -9.56
CA ILE A 94 7.79 14.49 -10.84
C ILE A 94 8.32 15.93 -10.87
N ASP A 95 7.85 16.80 -9.96
CA ASP A 95 8.39 18.15 -9.76
C ASP A 95 8.48 18.44 -8.26
N GLU A 96 9.70 18.52 -7.74
CA GLU A 96 9.95 18.82 -6.33
C GLU A 96 9.60 20.27 -5.95
N HIS A 97 9.85 21.23 -6.84
CA HIS A 97 9.65 22.65 -6.55
C HIS A 97 8.17 22.99 -6.46
N GLN A 98 7.36 22.43 -7.37
CA GLN A 98 5.92 22.64 -7.42
C GLN A 98 5.12 21.58 -6.63
N ARG A 99 5.80 20.55 -6.09
CA ARG A 99 5.19 19.36 -5.46
C ARG A 99 4.12 18.71 -6.34
N ILE A 100 4.46 18.45 -7.60
CA ILE A 100 3.58 17.79 -8.57
C ILE A 100 3.88 16.30 -8.61
N PHE A 101 2.81 15.52 -8.59
CA PHE A 101 2.82 14.07 -8.62
C PHE A 101 2.06 13.57 -9.85
N ILE A 102 2.42 12.38 -10.31
CA ILE A 102 1.59 11.55 -11.19
C ILE A 102 1.09 10.33 -10.41
N THR A 103 0.02 9.72 -10.93
CA THR A 103 -0.53 8.49 -10.38
C THR A 103 -0.34 7.36 -11.37
N GLN A 104 0.07 6.20 -10.87
CA GLN A 104 0.10 4.97 -11.64
C GLN A 104 -0.63 3.85 -10.91
N ARG A 105 -1.27 2.96 -11.68
CA ARG A 105 -1.79 1.69 -11.17
C ARG A 105 -0.95 0.53 -11.68
N TYR A 106 -0.98 -0.57 -10.94
CA TYR A 106 -0.34 -1.81 -11.34
C TYR A 106 -1.12 -2.49 -12.48
N CYS A 107 -0.41 -3.11 -13.40
CA CYS A 107 -0.94 -3.90 -14.50
C CYS A 107 -0.69 -5.39 -14.23
N PHE A 108 -1.79 -6.15 -14.16
CA PHE A 108 -1.76 -7.58 -13.83
C PHE A 108 -1.52 -8.48 -15.05
N LEU A 109 -1.47 -7.91 -16.25
CA LEU A 109 -1.42 -8.66 -17.52
C LEU A 109 -0.01 -8.84 -18.09
N GLY A 110 0.98 -8.12 -17.58
CA GLY A 110 2.31 -8.10 -18.17
C GLY A 110 3.34 -8.95 -17.43
N ARG A 111 4.50 -9.18 -18.09
CA ARG A 111 5.53 -10.14 -17.63
C ARG A 111 6.64 -9.47 -16.81
N ILE A 112 6.71 -8.13 -16.72
CA ILE A 112 7.76 -7.38 -15.98
C ILE A 112 7.27 -5.97 -15.58
N ASP A 113 7.16 -5.66 -14.27
CA ASP A 113 6.93 -4.32 -13.65
C ASP A 113 6.05 -3.32 -14.43
N ASP A 114 4.86 -3.75 -14.86
CA ASP A 114 3.96 -2.98 -15.70
C ASP A 114 3.11 -2.02 -14.87
N TRP A 115 3.53 -0.76 -14.80
CA TRP A 115 2.76 0.33 -14.20
C TRP A 115 2.15 1.21 -15.29
N ILE A 116 0.88 1.56 -15.14
CA ILE A 116 0.13 2.38 -16.11
C ILE A 116 -0.14 3.75 -15.49
N ASN A 117 0.26 4.83 -16.17
CA ASN A 117 -0.13 6.20 -15.82
C ASN A 117 -1.65 6.33 -15.91
N ILE A 118 -2.27 6.90 -14.88
CA ILE A 118 -3.72 7.11 -14.85
C ILE A 118 -4.06 8.59 -14.61
N GLY A 119 -4.63 9.21 -15.64
CA GLY A 119 -4.98 10.63 -15.68
C GLY A 119 -3.83 11.61 -15.47
N ASP A 120 -4.18 12.86 -15.13
CA ASP A 120 -3.24 13.99 -15.10
C ASP A 120 -2.40 14.08 -13.81
N SER A 121 -1.30 14.83 -13.91
CA SER A 121 -0.47 15.21 -12.77
C SER A 121 -1.14 16.28 -11.89
N ASN A 122 -0.98 16.19 -10.57
CA ASN A 122 -1.50 17.18 -9.62
C ASN A 122 -0.74 17.12 -8.28
N ASN A 123 -1.12 17.94 -7.30
CA ASN A 123 -0.65 17.77 -5.93
C ASN A 123 -1.17 16.44 -5.33
N LEU A 124 -0.42 15.88 -4.38
CA LEU A 124 -0.72 14.58 -3.79
C LEU A 124 -2.14 14.48 -3.20
N GLN A 125 -2.62 15.54 -2.53
CA GLN A 125 -3.92 15.50 -1.86
C GLN A 125 -5.09 15.38 -2.84
N ALA A 126 -5.00 16.04 -4.00
CA ALA A 126 -5.97 15.92 -5.07
C ALA A 126 -5.99 14.50 -5.66
N LEU A 127 -4.81 13.95 -5.97
CA LEU A 127 -4.68 12.60 -6.53
C LEU A 127 -5.16 11.53 -5.57
N VAL A 128 -4.77 11.63 -4.30
CA VAL A 128 -5.21 10.73 -3.23
C VAL A 128 -6.73 10.76 -3.07
N LYS A 129 -7.35 11.95 -3.09
CA LYS A 129 -8.81 12.06 -3.05
C LYS A 129 -9.49 11.40 -4.25
N LYS A 130 -8.88 11.50 -5.43
CA LYS A 130 -9.43 10.95 -6.68
C LYS A 130 -9.31 9.43 -6.72
N TYR A 131 -8.13 8.89 -6.45
CA TYR A 131 -7.80 7.50 -6.79
C TYR A 131 -7.91 6.50 -5.63
N VAL A 132 -7.62 6.89 -4.38
CA VAL A 132 -7.59 5.94 -3.25
C VAL A 132 -8.94 5.29 -2.95
N LYS A 133 -10.06 5.96 -3.27
CA LYS A 133 -11.41 5.41 -3.10
C LYS A 133 -11.66 4.15 -3.93
N HIS A 134 -10.92 3.96 -5.02
CA HIS A 134 -11.07 2.83 -5.92
C HIS A 134 -10.35 1.57 -5.40
N LEU A 135 -9.45 1.70 -4.42
CA LEU A 135 -8.74 0.54 -3.86
C LEU A 135 -9.71 -0.46 -3.23
N GLY A 136 -9.65 -1.71 -3.71
CA GLY A 136 -10.54 -2.81 -3.32
C GLY A 136 -11.87 -2.84 -4.07
N GLN A 137 -12.07 -1.98 -5.07
CA GLN A 137 -13.28 -1.94 -5.90
C GLN A 137 -12.99 -2.34 -7.34
N GLU A 138 -13.99 -2.87 -8.04
CA GLU A 138 -13.89 -3.22 -9.47
C GLU A 138 -13.54 -2.00 -10.34
N SER A 139 -14.05 -0.83 -9.97
CA SER A 139 -13.76 0.44 -10.65
C SER A 139 -12.27 0.81 -10.69
N PHE A 140 -11.43 0.15 -9.89
CA PHE A 140 -9.98 0.28 -9.96
C PHE A 140 -9.41 -0.13 -11.33
N PHE A 141 -9.94 -1.20 -11.91
CA PHE A 141 -9.42 -1.78 -13.15
C PHE A 141 -9.80 -0.97 -14.39
N GLU A 142 -10.75 -0.05 -14.26
CA GLU A 142 -11.23 0.84 -15.32
C GLU A 142 -10.42 2.14 -15.43
N LEU A 143 -9.53 2.41 -14.48
CA LEU A 143 -8.70 3.62 -14.47
C LEU A 143 -7.71 3.60 -15.67
N HIS A 144 -7.70 4.69 -16.44
CA HIS A 144 -6.80 4.93 -17.57
C HIS A 144 -6.37 6.40 -17.61
#